data_AF-A0A2E8AKP4-F1
#
_entry.id   AF-A0A2E8AKP4-F1
#
_cell.length_a   1.000
_cell.length_b   1.000
_cell.length_c   1.000
_cell.angle_alpha   90.00
_cell.angle_beta   90.00
_cell.angle_gamma   90.00
#
_symmetry.space_group_name_H-M   'P 1'
#
loop_
_entity.id
_entity.type
_entity.pdbx_description
1 polymer ?
#
loop_
_entity_poly.entity_id
_entity_poly.type
_entity_poly.pdbx_seq_one_letter_code
_entity_poly.pdbx_strand_id
1 'polypeptide(L)'
;MNDLILQPVILMCLLSFMMMVWMYATRIPAAKENEKKGIDLQDLSHPSKLGGVFPSKVERVADNYNHLFEQPTVFYAISFIIWALNMTDNVYLTCAWIYFVIRLIHSLFQATLNLVWIRFSLFIFSWLVLALMIFRLSYNVFI
;
A
#
# COMPACT_ATOMS: atom_id res chain seq x y z
N MET A 1 -20.39 19.61 -0.38
CA MET A 1 -19.27 18.67 -0.59
C MET A 1 -19.64 17.34 0.02
N ASN A 2 -19.59 16.27 -0.76
CA ASN A 2 -19.80 14.92 -0.25
C ASN A 2 -18.45 14.33 0.15
N ASP A 3 -18.24 14.24 1.47
CA ASP A 3 -16.95 13.88 2.09
C ASP A 3 -16.77 12.37 2.27
N LEU A 4 -17.76 11.55 1.86
CA LEU A 4 -17.74 10.10 2.10
C LEU A 4 -16.55 9.39 1.43
N ILE A 5 -16.05 9.92 0.31
CA ILE A 5 -14.85 9.37 -0.37
C ILE A 5 -13.57 9.53 0.46
N LEU A 6 -13.55 10.43 1.46
CA LEU A 6 -12.41 10.61 2.35
C LEU A 6 -12.28 9.47 3.38
N GLN A 7 -13.35 8.72 3.66
CA GLN A 7 -13.33 7.58 4.58
C GLN A 7 -12.33 6.49 4.13
N PRO A 8 -12.40 5.93 2.90
CA PRO A 8 -11.42 4.97 2.43
C PRO A 8 -10.00 5.56 2.32
N VAL A 9 -9.86 6.87 2.07
CA VAL A 9 -8.56 7.57 2.11
C VAL A 9 -7.95 7.50 3.50
N ILE A 10 -8.70 7.85 4.54
CA ILE A 10 -8.26 7.78 5.94
C ILE A 10 -7.90 6.34 6.32
N LEU A 11 -8.70 5.35 5.91
CA LEU A 11 -8.41 3.94 6.18
C LEU A 11 -7.14 3.44 5.49
N MET A 12 -6.84 3.92 4.27
CA MET A 12 -5.57 3.64 3.59
C MET A 12 -4.37 4.27 4.31
N CYS A 13 -4.52 5.48 4.89
CA CYS A 13 -3.51 6.07 5.75
C CYS A 13 -3.28 5.23 7.02
N LEU A 14 -4.36 4.77 7.67
CA LEU A 14 -4.27 3.87 8.82
C LEU A 14 -3.60 2.55 8.47
N LEU A 15 -3.94 1.95 7.33
CA LEU A 15 -3.28 0.72 6.85
C LEU A 15 -1.77 0.93 6.68
N SER A 16 -1.36 2.05 6.08
CA SER A 16 0.04 2.40 5.89
C SER A 16 0.78 2.58 7.22
N PHE A 17 0.14 3.24 8.19
CA PHE A 17 0.68 3.38 9.54
C PHE A 17 0.80 2.02 10.26
N MET A 18 -0.22 1.17 10.19
CA MET A 18 -0.19 -0.15 10.81
C MET A 18 0.89 -1.05 10.19
N MET A 19 1.08 -1.00 8.86
CA MET A 19 2.16 -1.73 8.19
C MET A 19 3.55 -1.19 8.55
N MET A 20 3.70 0.12 8.74
CA MET A 20 4.94 0.73 9.24
C MET A 20 5.29 0.18 10.63
N VAL A 21 4.32 0.19 11.54
CA VAL A 21 4.49 -0.33 12.90
C VAL A 21 4.89 -1.80 12.87
N TRP A 22 4.19 -2.63 12.07
CA TRP A 22 4.52 -4.04 11.94
C TRP A 22 5.92 -4.28 11.34
N MET A 23 6.30 -3.53 10.30
CA MET A 23 7.62 -3.61 9.71
C MET A 23 8.70 -3.36 10.76
N TYR A 24 8.64 -2.26 11.51
CA TYR A 24 9.67 -1.96 12.52
C TYR A 24 9.62 -2.92 13.71
N ALA A 25 8.42 -3.34 14.15
CA ALA A 25 8.26 -4.32 15.22
C ALA A 25 8.94 -5.66 14.91
N THR A 26 9.03 -6.05 13.63
CA THR A 26 9.68 -7.29 13.19
C THR A 26 11.13 -7.08 12.75
N ARG A 27 11.44 -5.95 12.12
CA ARG A 27 12.77 -5.64 11.58
C ARG A 27 13.79 -5.26 12.65
N ILE A 28 13.39 -4.51 13.68
CA ILE A 28 14.30 -4.10 14.76
C ILE A 28 14.84 -5.32 15.54
N PRO A 29 14.01 -6.29 15.98
CA PRO A 29 14.52 -7.50 16.62
C PRO A 29 15.44 -8.32 15.70
N ALA A 30 15.08 -8.45 14.42
CA ALA A 30 15.89 -9.17 13.45
C ALA A 30 17.25 -8.49 13.19
N ALA A 31 17.29 -7.16 13.16
CA ALA A 31 18.54 -6.40 13.05
C ALA A 31 19.46 -6.64 14.25
N LYS A 32 18.92 -6.59 15.47
CA LYS A 32 19.68 -6.90 16.70
C LYS A 32 20.23 -8.32 16.71
N GLU A 33 19.49 -9.28 16.16
CA GLU A 33 19.96 -10.66 16.05
C GLU A 33 21.08 -10.81 15.01
N ASN A 34 21.01 -10.07 13.92
CA ASN A 34 22.08 -10.00 12.92
C ASN A 34 23.36 -9.33 13.46
N GLU A 35 23.23 -8.26 14.26
CA GLU A 35 24.38 -7.64 14.94
C GLU A 35 25.11 -8.61 15.87
N LYS A 36 24.37 -9.42 16.64
CA LYS A 36 24.97 -10.46 17.50
C LYS A 36 25.75 -11.51 16.72
N LYS A 37 25.41 -11.72 15.44
CA LYS A 37 26.12 -12.62 14.52
C LYS A 37 27.32 -11.94 13.84
N GLY A 38 27.64 -10.70 14.22
CA GLY A 38 28.77 -9.94 13.69
C GLY A 38 28.47 -9.18 12.40
N ILE A 39 27.20 -9.03 12.00
CA ILE A 39 26.83 -8.21 10.86
C ILE A 39 26.80 -6.74 11.31
N ASP A 40 27.63 -5.89 10.69
CA ASP A 40 27.58 -4.45 10.91
C ASP A 40 26.34 -3.86 10.18
N LEU A 41 25.43 -3.22 10.92
CA LEU A 41 24.28 -2.56 10.31
C LEU A 41 24.68 -1.37 9.43
N GLN A 42 25.84 -0.77 9.66
CA GLN A 42 26.36 0.31 8.83
C GLN A 42 26.66 -0.19 7.41
N ASP A 43 27.06 -1.46 7.26
CA ASP A 43 27.21 -2.09 5.96
C ASP A 43 25.86 -2.26 5.25
N LEU A 44 24.74 -2.29 5.98
CA LEU A 44 23.37 -2.39 5.46
C LEU A 44 22.68 -1.04 5.26
N SER A 45 23.42 0.07 5.35
CA SER A 45 22.90 1.43 5.22
C SER A 45 22.21 1.72 3.87
N HIS A 46 22.50 0.94 2.83
CA HIS A 46 21.89 1.08 1.52
C HIS A 46 20.81 0.01 1.24
N PRO A 47 19.63 0.41 0.70
CA PRO A 47 18.54 -0.49 0.30
C PRO A 47 18.99 -1.74 -0.46
N SER A 48 19.94 -1.60 -1.39
CA SER A 48 20.44 -2.69 -2.22
C SER A 48 21.16 -3.80 -1.46
N LYS A 49 21.68 -3.51 -0.25
CA LYS A 49 22.43 -4.46 0.57
C LYS A 49 21.56 -5.22 1.58
N LEU A 50 20.28 -4.85 1.71
CA LEU A 50 19.36 -5.45 2.68
C LEU A 50 18.79 -6.80 2.23
N GLY A 51 18.79 -7.08 0.93
CA GLY A 51 18.17 -8.28 0.36
C GLY A 51 18.86 -9.57 0.81
N GLY A 52 18.10 -10.49 1.42
CA GLY A 52 18.58 -11.79 1.89
C GLY A 52 19.25 -11.75 3.26
N VAL A 53 19.34 -10.57 3.89
CA VAL A 53 19.95 -10.40 5.22
C VAL A 53 18.93 -10.67 6.32
N PHE A 54 17.65 -10.37 6.06
CA PHE A 54 16.58 -10.59 7.03
C PHE A 54 15.84 -11.89 6.70
N PRO A 55 15.22 -12.54 7.69
CA PRO A 55 14.32 -13.66 7.42
C PRO A 55 13.23 -13.22 6.43
N SER A 56 12.92 -14.05 5.45
CA SER A 56 11.93 -13.73 4.39
C SER A 56 10.60 -13.19 4.94
N LYS A 57 10.12 -13.67 6.09
CA LYS A 57 8.89 -13.15 6.72
C LYS A 57 8.99 -11.67 7.13
N VAL A 58 10.17 -11.22 7.58
CA VAL A 58 10.44 -9.82 7.96
C VAL A 58 10.55 -8.94 6.72
N GLU A 59 11.27 -9.39 5.70
CA GLU A 59 11.41 -8.67 4.42
C GLU A 59 10.05 -8.44 3.78
N ARG A 60 9.20 -9.46 3.76
CA ARG A 60 7.87 -9.37 3.16
C ARG A 60 6.96 -8.31 3.77
N VAL A 61 7.10 -8.02 5.07
CA VAL A 61 6.36 -6.93 5.73
C VAL A 61 6.91 -5.58 5.26
N ALA A 62 8.24 -5.44 5.15
CA ALA A 62 8.88 -4.23 4.62
C ALA A 62 8.54 -3.99 3.14
N ASP A 63 8.55 -5.04 2.32
CA ASP A 63 8.15 -4.97 0.92
C ASP A 63 6.71 -4.50 0.78
N ASN A 64 5.81 -4.99 1.64
CA ASN A 64 4.43 -4.54 1.61
C ASN A 64 4.28 -3.06 1.98
N TYR A 65 5.00 -2.60 3.01
CA TYR A 65 5.02 -1.19 3.38
C TYR A 65 5.46 -0.32 2.20
N ASN A 66 6.51 -0.71 1.47
CA ASN A 66 6.95 0.00 0.26
C ASN A 66 5.87 0.01 -0.84
N HIS A 67 5.21 -1.12 -1.10
CA HIS A 67 4.13 -1.20 -2.09
C HIS A 67 2.93 -0.30 -1.75
N LEU A 68 2.72 0.08 -0.49
CA LEU A 68 1.67 1.02 -0.10
C LEU A 68 1.97 2.47 -0.53
N PHE A 69 3.20 2.77 -0.97
CA PHE A 69 3.56 4.08 -1.54
C PHE A 69 3.64 4.09 -3.08
N GLU A 70 3.31 2.98 -3.74
CA GLU A 70 3.24 2.94 -5.20
C GLU A 70 1.83 3.34 -5.68
N GLN A 71 0.94 2.39 -5.92
CA GLN A 71 -0.42 2.67 -6.41
C GLN A 71 -1.25 3.58 -5.48
N PRO A 72 -1.20 3.45 -4.14
CA PRO A 72 -2.05 4.26 -3.28
C PRO A 72 -1.78 5.75 -3.35
N THR A 73 -0.57 6.17 -3.74
CA THR A 73 -0.28 7.59 -3.94
C THR A 73 -1.15 8.21 -5.03
N VAL A 74 -1.33 7.47 -6.13
CA VAL A 74 -2.24 7.86 -7.22
C VAL A 74 -3.70 7.83 -6.74
N PHE A 75 -4.09 6.82 -5.95
CA PHE A 75 -5.43 6.76 -5.35
C PHE A 75 -5.74 7.96 -4.46
N TYR A 76 -4.80 8.39 -3.61
CA TYR A 76 -4.97 9.58 -2.79
C TYR A 76 -5.16 10.82 -3.66
N ALA A 77 -4.30 11.03 -4.65
CA ALA A 77 -4.39 12.18 -5.56
C ALA A 77 -5.75 12.24 -6.26
N ILE A 78 -6.18 11.13 -6.88
CA ILE A 78 -7.45 11.04 -7.60
C ILE A 78 -8.64 11.26 -6.65
N SER A 79 -8.63 10.67 -5.45
CA SER A 79 -9.72 10.82 -4.48
C SER A 79 -9.85 12.27 -3.99
N PHE A 80 -8.73 12.95 -3.74
CA PHE A 80 -8.75 14.37 -3.36
C PHE A 80 -9.21 15.27 -4.51
N ILE A 81 -8.86 14.98 -5.76
CA ILE A 81 -9.36 15.73 -6.92
C ILE A 81 -10.87 15.56 -7.06
N ILE A 82 -11.38 14.31 -6.98
CA ILE A 82 -12.83 14.03 -7.04
C ILE A 82 -13.58 14.79 -5.94
N TRP A 83 -13.04 14.76 -4.72
CA TRP A 83 -13.61 15.47 -3.57
C TRP A 83 -13.60 16.99 -3.77
N ALA A 84 -12.47 17.57 -4.18
CA ALA A 84 -12.30 19.01 -4.38
C ALA A 84 -13.18 19.56 -5.50
N LEU A 85 -13.40 18.78 -6.57
CA LEU A 85 -14.33 19.12 -7.65
C LEU A 85 -15.80 18.86 -7.28
N ASN A 86 -16.07 18.36 -6.07
CA ASN A 86 -17.40 18.03 -5.58
C ASN A 86 -18.14 17.00 -6.47
N MET A 87 -17.37 16.06 -7.03
CA MET A 87 -17.86 15.03 -7.97
C MET A 87 -18.08 13.67 -7.29
N THR A 88 -18.02 13.61 -5.96
CA THR A 88 -18.21 12.36 -5.21
C THR A 88 -19.63 11.82 -5.41
N ASP A 89 -19.72 10.72 -6.15
CA ASP A 89 -20.95 9.97 -6.38
C ASP A 89 -20.80 8.49 -5.99
N ASN A 90 -21.88 7.72 -6.19
CA ASN A 90 -21.91 6.32 -5.80
C ASN A 90 -20.85 5.49 -6.52
N VAL A 91 -20.55 5.76 -7.80
CA VAL A 91 -19.55 4.99 -8.55
C VAL A 91 -18.15 5.24 -8.00
N TYR A 92 -17.77 6.51 -7.78
CA TYR A 92 -16.47 6.81 -7.18
C TYR A 92 -16.35 6.29 -5.75
N LEU A 93 -17.41 6.42 -4.94
CA LEU A 93 -17.44 5.94 -3.58
C LEU A 93 -17.30 4.41 -3.51
N THR A 94 -18.04 3.67 -4.33
CA THR A 94 -17.92 2.20 -4.42
C THR A 94 -16.54 1.78 -4.88
N CYS A 95 -15.97 2.43 -5.90
CA CYS A 95 -14.60 2.13 -6.35
C CYS A 95 -13.56 2.37 -5.24
N ALA A 96 -13.68 3.48 -4.50
CA ALA A 96 -12.74 3.81 -3.44
C ALA A 96 -12.78 2.80 -2.28
N TRP A 97 -13.97 2.33 -1.91
CA TRP A 97 -14.13 1.26 -0.92
C TRP A 97 -13.57 -0.08 -1.40
N ILE A 98 -13.89 -0.48 -2.63
CA ILE A 98 -13.34 -1.70 -3.24
C ILE A 98 -11.81 -1.62 -3.26
N TYR A 99 -11.25 -0.48 -3.68
CA TYR A 99 -9.81 -0.27 -3.71
C TYR A 99 -9.18 -0.48 -2.33
N PHE A 100 -9.71 0.17 -1.29
CA PHE A 100 -9.22 -0.01 0.09
C PHE A 100 -9.28 -1.48 0.53
N VAL A 101 -10.41 -2.17 0.31
CA VAL A 101 -10.57 -3.57 0.72
C VAL A 101 -9.55 -4.48 0.01
N ILE A 102 -9.34 -4.30 -1.29
CA ILE A 102 -8.33 -5.07 -2.03
C ILE A 102 -6.94 -4.81 -1.44
N ARG A 103 -6.60 -3.55 -1.11
CA ARG A 103 -5.30 -3.19 -0.53
C ARG A 103 -5.11 -3.75 0.87
N LEU A 104 -6.16 -3.80 1.69
CA LEU A 104 -6.15 -4.44 3.00
C LEU A 104 -5.83 -5.94 2.86
N ILE A 105 -6.56 -6.64 1.97
CA ILE A 105 -6.35 -8.07 1.72
C ILE A 105 -4.95 -8.31 1.16
N HIS A 106 -4.50 -7.53 0.17
CA HIS A 106 -3.17 -7.64 -0.40
C HIS A 106 -2.09 -7.49 0.67
N SER A 107 -2.26 -6.54 1.60
CA SER A 107 -1.29 -6.29 2.68
C SER A 107 -1.19 -7.45 3.65
N LEU A 108 -2.33 -8.00 4.07
CA LEU A 108 -2.36 -9.19 4.92
C LEU A 108 -1.73 -10.40 4.21
N PHE A 109 -2.09 -10.66 2.95
CA PHE A 109 -1.52 -11.77 2.18
C PHE A 109 -0.01 -11.60 1.99
N GLN A 110 0.46 -10.42 1.60
CA GLN A 110 1.89 -10.17 1.40
C GLN A 110 2.70 -10.29 2.68
N ALA A 111 2.17 -9.82 3.82
CA ALA A 111 2.83 -9.94 5.11
C ALA A 111 2.85 -11.38 5.66
N THR A 112 1.83 -12.20 5.37
CA THR A 112 1.66 -13.53 6.00
C THR A 112 1.93 -14.71 5.07
N LEU A 113 1.32 -14.76 3.87
CA LEU A 113 1.36 -15.89 2.93
C LEU A 113 2.24 -15.66 1.67
N ASN A 114 3.15 -16.59 1.37
CA ASN A 114 4.02 -16.44 0.20
C ASN A 114 3.37 -16.95 -1.11
N LEU A 115 2.22 -16.40 -1.48
CA LEU A 115 1.46 -16.80 -2.67
C LEU A 115 1.57 -15.73 -3.77
N VAL A 116 2.59 -15.85 -4.61
CA VAL A 116 2.96 -14.84 -5.63
C VAL A 116 1.78 -14.49 -6.54
N TRP A 117 1.10 -15.49 -7.10
CA TRP A 117 -0.02 -15.27 -8.03
C TRP A 117 -1.22 -14.56 -7.40
N ILE A 118 -1.52 -14.83 -6.12
CA ILE A 118 -2.62 -14.15 -5.42
C ILE A 118 -2.29 -12.67 -5.25
N ARG A 119 -1.06 -12.35 -4.80
CA ARG A 119 -0.61 -10.96 -4.63
C ARG A 119 -0.62 -10.22 -5.96
N PHE A 120 -0.09 -10.85 -7.00
CA PHE A 120 -0.08 -10.25 -8.34
C PHE A 120 -1.50 -9.98 -8.85
N SER A 121 -2.43 -10.92 -8.71
CA SER A 121 -3.83 -10.72 -9.08
C SER A 121 -4.47 -9.57 -8.31
N LEU A 122 -4.31 -9.52 -6.98
CA LEU A 122 -4.82 -8.43 -6.15
C LEU A 122 -4.21 -7.07 -6.55
N PHE A 123 -2.92 -7.03 -6.87
CA PHE A 123 -2.22 -5.82 -7.36
C PHE A 123 -2.82 -5.32 -8.68
N ILE A 124 -3.08 -6.21 -9.64
CA ILE A 124 -3.69 -5.86 -10.93
C ILE A 124 -5.15 -5.43 -10.74
N PHE A 125 -5.94 -6.11 -9.90
CA PHE A 125 -7.30 -5.71 -9.61
C PHE A 125 -7.38 -4.32 -8.96
N SER A 126 -6.46 -3.97 -8.05
CA SER A 126 -6.34 -2.60 -7.54
C SER A 126 -6.12 -1.58 -8.65
N TRP A 127 -5.26 -1.87 -9.63
CA TRP A 127 -5.05 -1.01 -10.80
C TRP A 127 -6.30 -0.86 -11.66
N LEU A 128 -7.05 -1.93 -11.91
CA LEU A 128 -8.27 -1.86 -12.73
C LEU A 128 -9.33 -0.94 -12.10
N VAL A 129 -9.52 -1.04 -10.79
CA VAL A 129 -10.46 -0.17 -10.05
C VAL A 129 -9.97 1.29 -10.08
N LEU A 130 -8.67 1.51 -9.86
CA LEU A 130 -8.09 2.84 -9.91
C LEU A 130 -8.13 3.45 -11.32
N ALA A 131 -7.90 2.64 -12.36
CA ALA A 131 -7.98 3.06 -13.76
C ALA A 131 -9.40 3.51 -14.12
N LEU A 132 -10.43 2.81 -13.65
CA LEU A 132 -11.82 3.24 -13.83
C LEU A 132 -12.06 4.63 -13.22
N MET A 133 -11.56 4.88 -11.99
CA MET A 133 -11.65 6.20 -11.36
C MET A 133 -10.92 7.28 -12.18
N ILE A 134 -9.69 6.98 -12.62
CA ILE A 134 -8.86 7.90 -13.41
C ILE A 134 -9.54 8.26 -14.73
N PHE A 135 -9.93 7.27 -15.53
CA PHE A 135 -10.49 7.52 -16.85
C PHE A 135 -11.83 8.24 -16.77
N ARG A 136 -12.67 7.84 -15.82
CA ARG A 136 -13.96 8.49 -15.60
C ARG A 136 -13.79 9.95 -15.17
N LEU A 137 -12.88 10.22 -14.24
CA LEU A 137 -12.57 11.59 -13.83
C LEU A 137 -12.00 12.40 -14.99
N SER A 138 -11.08 11.83 -15.75
CA SER A 138 -10.47 12.48 -16.91
C SER A 138 -11.52 12.86 -17.95
N TYR A 139 -12.46 11.95 -18.25
CA TYR A 139 -13.56 12.22 -19.15
C TYR A 139 -14.39 13.42 -18.66
N ASN A 140 -14.85 13.39 -17.41
CA ASN A 140 -15.69 14.45 -16.85
C ASN A 140 -15.00 15.82 -16.71
N VAL A 141 -13.66 15.86 -16.69
CA VAL A 141 -12.88 17.10 -16.49
C VAL A 141 -12.46 17.71 -17.83
N PHE A 142 -12.07 16.89 -18.80
CA PHE A 142 -11.47 17.36 -20.06
C PHE A 142 -12.45 17.38 -21.25
N ILE A 143 -13.58 16.67 -21.16
CA ILE A 143 -14.58 16.55 -22.23
C ILE A 143 -15.91 17.08 -21.72
#